data_AF-A0A3D8JPK7-F1
#
_entry.id   AF-A0A3D8JPK7-F1
#
_cell.length_a   1.000
_cell.length_b   1.000
_cell.length_c   1.000
_cell.angle_alpha   90.00
_cell.angle_beta   90.00
_cell.angle_gamma   90.00
#
_symmetry.space_group_name_H-M   'P 1'
#
loop_
_entity.id
_entity.type
_entity.pdbx_description
1 polymer ?
#
loop_
_entity_poly.entity_id
_entity_poly.type
_entity_poly.pdbx_seq_one_letter_code
_entity_poly.pdbx_strand_id
1 'polypeptide(L)'
;MDNPISALMAQRQRLEQKEAALLARVEVLTADLTAAVGEQPISAVSDITNLDQWGEDDFVYGKLHFGGGRLSVLYRHSGDDQADAYQGVAQEDRSWQSVSLTKCDAVWREKVMTDTVLASLFKCIGERLGEREVRIDGSLTAVQMVLEAESASIDAEMTGSLAGFGGEAMERKWADLLKAMLLDPADGLTRSYAFLEELCALILHERGIKVGSEKTLTTRLRACVDALGRDETAEAKEAVMQVMHGIRTIGNGVGQLRNRFSTAHAATPGSAAPDAAYAVLMKNATAAAAIFLLNRHRARPPTPREADAAPVTDDQSPVPAS
;
A
#
# COMPACT_ATOMS: atom_id res chain seq x y z
N MET A 1 1.83 -4.25 -79.13
CA MET A 1 3.08 -3.59 -78.71
C MET A 1 2.74 -2.77 -77.49
N ASP A 2 3.07 -3.26 -76.30
CA ASP A 2 2.81 -2.53 -75.06
C ASP A 2 3.66 -1.26 -75.05
N ASN A 3 3.00 -0.11 -74.91
CA ASN A 3 3.67 1.17 -74.87
C ASN A 3 4.49 1.26 -73.56
N PRO A 4 5.82 1.48 -73.61
CA PRO A 4 6.64 1.57 -72.40
C PRO A 4 6.13 2.65 -71.42
N ILE A 5 5.48 3.71 -71.93
CA ILE A 5 4.89 4.77 -71.10
C ILE A 5 3.68 4.24 -70.31
N SER A 6 2.81 3.41 -70.90
CA SER A 6 1.66 2.86 -70.18
C SER A 6 2.08 1.86 -69.09
N ALA A 7 3.18 1.12 -69.30
CA ALA A 7 3.74 0.25 -68.27
C ALA A 7 4.25 1.05 -67.05
N LEU A 8 4.92 2.19 -67.28
CA LEU A 8 5.35 3.10 -66.22
C LEU A 8 4.17 3.72 -65.47
N MET A 9 3.11 4.13 -66.18
CA MET A 9 1.89 4.64 -65.54
C MET A 9 1.24 3.60 -64.63
N ALA A 10 1.12 2.35 -65.09
CA ALA A 10 0.60 1.25 -64.29
C ALA A 10 1.49 0.91 -63.09
N GLN A 11 2.81 1.07 -63.21
CA GLN A 11 3.73 0.92 -62.07
C GLN A 11 3.53 2.04 -61.04
N ARG A 12 3.44 3.30 -61.47
CA ARG A 12 3.18 4.45 -60.58
C ARG A 12 1.87 4.27 -59.81
N GLN A 13 0.79 3.89 -60.49
CA GLN A 13 -0.50 3.66 -59.83
C GLN A 13 -0.44 2.54 -58.78
N ARG A 14 0.35 1.48 -59.03
CA ARG A 14 0.56 0.41 -58.03
C ARG A 14 1.38 0.89 -56.82
N LEU A 15 2.32 1.80 -57.01
CA LEU A 15 3.07 2.42 -55.90
C LEU A 15 2.14 3.29 -55.06
N GLU A 16 1.38 4.18 -55.68
CA GLU A 16 0.38 5.05 -55.03
C GLU A 16 -0.61 4.23 -54.18
N GLN A 17 -1.10 3.09 -54.71
CA GLN A 17 -1.98 2.17 -53.96
C GLN A 17 -1.29 1.53 -52.74
N LYS A 18 -0.02 1.14 -52.87
CA LYS A 18 0.75 0.53 -51.77
C LYS A 18 1.07 1.55 -50.67
N GLU A 19 1.43 2.77 -51.05
CA GLU A 19 1.68 3.87 -50.11
C GLU A 19 0.41 4.20 -49.30
N ALA A 20 -0.75 4.29 -49.96
CA ALA A 20 -2.03 4.49 -49.28
C ALA A 20 -2.36 3.33 -48.33
N ALA A 21 -2.09 2.08 -48.74
CA ALA A 21 -2.28 0.91 -47.88
C ALA A 21 -1.33 0.90 -46.67
N LEU A 22 -0.09 1.35 -46.84
CA LEU A 22 0.87 1.51 -45.74
C LEU A 22 0.37 2.56 -44.74
N LEU A 23 -0.09 3.71 -45.23
CA LEU A 23 -0.64 4.77 -44.37
C LEU A 23 -1.83 4.29 -43.54
N ALA A 24 -2.79 3.58 -44.15
CA ALA A 24 -3.93 3.02 -43.44
C ALA A 24 -3.49 1.99 -42.37
N ARG A 25 -2.49 1.16 -42.66
CA ARG A 25 -1.92 0.21 -41.68
C ARG A 25 -1.19 0.90 -40.54
N VAL A 26 -0.53 2.02 -40.81
CA VAL A 26 0.12 2.85 -39.78
C VAL A 26 -0.91 3.43 -38.82
N GLU A 27 -2.06 3.87 -39.32
CA GLU A 27 -3.15 4.36 -38.46
C GLU A 27 -3.70 3.26 -37.56
N VAL A 28 -3.92 2.06 -38.11
CA VAL A 28 -4.31 0.87 -37.32
C VAL A 28 -3.26 0.54 -36.27
N LEU A 29 -1.99 0.48 -36.64
CA LEU A 29 -0.89 0.23 -35.70
C LEU A 29 -0.85 1.28 -34.58
N THR A 30 -1.05 2.55 -34.92
CA THR A 30 -1.08 3.64 -33.93
C THR A 30 -2.23 3.45 -32.94
N ALA A 31 -3.41 3.05 -33.44
CA ALA A 31 -4.57 2.77 -32.60
C ALA A 31 -4.33 1.55 -31.69
N ASP A 32 -3.80 0.45 -32.24
CA ASP A 32 -3.50 -0.77 -31.49
C ASP A 32 -2.46 -0.52 -30.40
N LEU A 33 -1.39 0.22 -30.71
CA LEU A 33 -0.39 0.62 -29.71
C LEU A 33 -0.96 1.52 -28.63
N THR A 34 -1.80 2.48 -29.01
CA THR A 34 -2.45 3.37 -28.05
C THR A 34 -3.38 2.60 -27.12
N ALA A 35 -4.13 1.62 -27.66
CA ALA A 35 -4.97 0.74 -26.85
C ALA A 35 -4.15 -0.19 -25.93
N ALA A 36 -3.05 -0.75 -26.44
CA ALA A 36 -2.19 -1.66 -25.67
C ALA A 36 -1.45 -0.95 -24.53
N VAL A 37 -1.00 0.29 -24.77
CA VAL A 37 -0.33 1.11 -23.75
C VAL A 37 -1.34 1.75 -22.79
N GLY A 38 -2.54 2.08 -23.28
CA GLY A 38 -3.57 2.75 -22.49
C GLY A 38 -3.15 4.16 -22.04
N GLU A 39 -3.63 4.58 -20.87
CA GLU A 39 -3.38 5.91 -20.30
C GLU A 39 -1.99 6.05 -19.63
N GLN A 40 -1.08 5.10 -19.88
CA GLN A 40 0.24 5.13 -19.27
C GLN A 40 1.07 6.30 -19.83
N PRO A 41 1.68 7.14 -18.99
CA PRO A 41 2.49 8.28 -19.42
C PRO A 41 3.88 7.82 -19.88
N ILE A 42 3.93 7.02 -20.94
CA ILE A 42 5.17 6.50 -21.51
C ILE A 42 5.49 7.21 -22.82
N SER A 43 6.78 7.43 -23.03
CA SER A 43 7.38 7.86 -24.29
C SER A 43 8.56 6.94 -24.58
N ALA A 44 8.61 6.45 -25.82
CA ALA A 44 9.62 5.51 -26.26
C ALA A 44 10.08 5.87 -27.68
N VAL A 45 11.32 5.52 -27.98
CA VAL A 45 11.94 5.73 -29.29
C VAL A 45 12.57 4.44 -29.78
N SER A 46 12.59 4.24 -31.10
CA SER A 46 13.35 3.18 -31.74
C SER A 46 14.82 3.52 -31.84
N ASP A 47 15.61 2.55 -32.32
CA ASP A 47 16.94 2.79 -32.88
C ASP A 47 16.88 3.78 -34.05
N ILE A 48 18.01 4.46 -34.26
CA ILE A 48 18.20 5.42 -35.33
C ILE A 48 18.33 4.68 -36.66
N THR A 49 17.66 5.18 -37.70
CA THR A 49 17.77 4.72 -39.07
C THR A 49 18.06 5.89 -40.01
N ASN A 50 18.67 5.61 -41.15
CA ASN A 50 18.87 6.58 -42.22
C ASN A 50 17.53 6.78 -42.97
N LEU A 51 17.04 8.02 -43.00
CA LEU A 51 15.80 8.40 -43.65
C LEU A 51 16.03 8.83 -45.10
N ASP A 52 17.13 9.54 -45.37
CA ASP A 52 17.45 10.07 -46.68
C ASP A 52 18.94 10.44 -46.83
N GLN A 53 19.46 10.40 -48.05
CA GLN A 53 20.86 10.75 -48.33
C GLN A 53 20.99 11.45 -49.69
N TRP A 54 21.45 12.70 -49.66
CA TRP A 54 21.54 13.59 -50.82
C TRP A 54 22.98 13.78 -51.32
N GLY A 55 23.96 13.39 -50.50
CA GLY A 55 25.40 13.48 -50.80
C GLY A 55 26.23 12.52 -49.92
N GLU A 56 27.55 12.58 -50.07
CA GLU A 56 28.46 11.72 -49.29
C GLU A 56 28.38 12.04 -47.78
N ASP A 57 28.27 13.33 -47.44
CA ASP A 57 28.17 13.84 -46.06
C ASP A 57 26.80 14.45 -45.71
N ASP A 58 25.83 14.40 -46.64
CA ASP A 58 24.50 15.00 -46.48
C ASP A 58 23.44 13.92 -46.30
N PHE A 59 23.10 13.65 -45.05
CA PHE A 59 22.11 12.65 -44.67
C PHE A 59 21.09 13.20 -43.68
N VAL A 60 19.88 12.65 -43.76
CA VAL A 60 18.81 12.83 -42.79
C VAL A 60 18.61 11.52 -42.08
N TYR A 61 18.67 11.54 -40.76
CA TYR A 61 18.47 10.34 -39.95
C TYR A 61 17.42 10.60 -38.89
N GLY A 62 16.81 9.53 -38.42
CA GLY A 62 15.74 9.64 -37.45
C GLY A 62 15.39 8.36 -36.77
N LYS A 63 14.45 8.47 -35.85
CA LYS A 63 13.94 7.38 -35.04
C LYS A 63 12.43 7.50 -34.95
N LEU A 64 11.76 6.35 -34.89
CA LEU A 64 10.34 6.29 -34.64
C LEU A 64 10.09 6.58 -33.17
N HIS A 65 9.14 7.45 -32.88
CA HIS A 65 8.76 7.82 -31.53
C HIS A 65 7.28 7.50 -31.31
N PHE A 66 6.98 6.89 -30.17
CA PHE A 66 5.64 6.73 -29.65
C PHE A 66 5.51 7.50 -28.34
N GLY A 67 4.52 8.38 -28.27
CA GLY A 67 4.21 9.12 -27.05
C GLY A 67 2.87 9.84 -27.15
N GLY A 68 2.12 9.89 -26.04
CA GLY A 68 0.81 10.54 -26.00
C GLY A 68 -0.21 9.96 -26.99
N GLY A 69 -0.13 8.65 -27.25
CA GLY A 69 -1.03 7.95 -28.18
C GLY A 69 -0.80 8.28 -29.66
N ARG A 70 0.41 8.70 -30.04
CA ARG A 70 0.74 9.08 -31.42
C ARG A 70 2.10 8.54 -31.83
N LEU A 71 2.21 8.18 -33.11
CA LEU A 71 3.48 7.89 -33.77
C LEU A 71 3.99 9.12 -34.52
N SER A 72 5.26 9.45 -34.30
CA SER A 72 5.96 10.53 -34.97
C SER A 72 7.37 10.09 -35.36
N VAL A 73 7.95 10.70 -36.39
CA VAL A 73 9.37 10.55 -36.70
C VAL A 73 10.12 11.71 -36.05
N LEU A 74 11.09 11.37 -35.20
CA LEU A 74 12.07 12.33 -34.71
C LEU A 74 13.27 12.30 -35.66
N TYR A 75 13.68 13.44 -36.19
CA TYR A 75 14.74 13.50 -37.19
C TYR A 75 15.69 14.67 -36.99
N ARG A 76 16.86 14.56 -37.60
CA ARG A 76 17.92 15.56 -37.68
C ARG A 76 18.63 15.49 -39.03
N HIS A 77 19.17 16.61 -39.48
CA HIS A 77 20.04 16.70 -40.63
C HIS A 77 21.52 16.68 -40.18
N SER A 78 22.42 16.16 -41.01
CA SER A 78 23.87 16.22 -40.74
C SER A 78 24.36 17.66 -40.54
N GLY A 79 23.76 18.64 -41.22
CA GLY A 79 24.00 20.07 -41.00
C GLY A 79 23.62 20.56 -39.60
N ASP A 80 22.58 20.00 -38.97
CA ASP A 80 22.21 20.33 -37.57
C ASP A 80 23.30 19.86 -36.61
N ASP A 81 23.86 18.66 -36.86
CA ASP A 81 24.96 18.14 -36.06
C ASP A 81 26.24 18.96 -36.19
N GLN A 82 26.52 19.45 -37.41
CA GLN A 82 27.66 20.31 -37.65
C GLN A 82 27.50 21.66 -36.93
N ALA A 83 26.30 22.25 -36.99
CA ALA A 83 25.98 23.49 -36.29
C ALA A 83 26.10 23.32 -34.77
N ASP A 84 25.50 22.27 -34.21
CA ASP A 84 25.55 21.96 -32.77
C ASP A 84 26.99 21.67 -32.31
N ALA A 85 27.77 20.95 -33.11
CA ALA A 85 29.18 20.68 -32.82
C ALA A 85 30.01 21.98 -32.81
N TYR A 86 29.78 22.89 -33.76
CA TYR A 86 30.43 24.20 -33.78
C TYR A 86 30.07 25.05 -32.55
N GLN A 87 28.82 24.94 -32.07
CA GLN A 87 28.34 25.61 -30.87
C GLN A 87 28.77 24.91 -29.56
N GLY A 88 29.43 23.75 -29.64
CA GLY A 88 29.87 22.99 -28.47
C GLY A 88 28.72 22.30 -27.71
N VAL A 89 27.59 22.06 -28.36
CA VAL A 89 26.44 21.37 -27.75
C VAL A 89 26.75 19.88 -27.62
N ALA A 90 26.66 19.37 -26.39
CA ALA A 90 26.85 17.95 -26.09
C ALA A 90 25.78 17.12 -26.81
N GLN A 91 26.13 15.89 -27.23
CA GLN A 91 25.24 15.05 -28.03
C GLN A 91 23.89 14.77 -27.35
N GLU A 92 23.88 14.68 -26.02
CA GLU A 92 22.69 14.47 -25.19
C GLU A 92 21.75 15.67 -25.14
N ASP A 93 22.28 16.88 -25.34
CA ASP A 93 21.50 18.14 -25.32
C ASP A 93 20.98 18.53 -26.71
N ARG A 94 21.34 17.76 -27.75
CA ARG A 94 20.93 18.05 -29.13
C ARG A 94 19.44 17.80 -29.32
N SER A 95 18.75 18.83 -29.79
CA SER A 95 17.30 18.80 -29.99
C SER A 95 16.89 17.94 -31.20
N TRP A 96 15.71 17.35 -31.16
CA TRP A 96 15.17 16.59 -32.29
C TRP A 96 13.97 17.31 -32.88
N GLN A 97 13.90 17.39 -34.21
CA GLN A 97 12.69 17.83 -34.89
C GLN A 97 11.69 16.67 -34.92
N SER A 98 10.40 16.99 -34.96
CA SER A 98 9.33 15.98 -34.93
C SER A 98 8.30 16.22 -36.03
N VAL A 99 7.93 15.15 -36.72
CA VAL A 99 6.85 15.16 -37.71
C VAL A 99 5.91 13.99 -37.49
N SER A 100 4.60 14.22 -37.62
CA SER A 100 3.60 13.15 -37.54
C SER A 100 3.88 12.11 -38.64
N LEU A 101 3.77 10.83 -38.29
CA LEU A 101 4.01 9.74 -39.25
C LEU A 101 3.03 9.79 -40.44
N THR A 102 1.83 10.32 -40.24
CA THR A 102 0.84 10.54 -41.31
C THR A 102 1.15 11.73 -42.23
N LYS A 103 2.05 12.63 -41.81
CA LYS A 103 2.39 13.86 -42.55
C LYS A 103 3.83 13.89 -43.08
N CYS A 104 4.66 12.92 -42.72
CA CYS A 104 6.05 12.87 -43.18
C CYS A 104 6.18 12.42 -44.65
N ASP A 105 7.40 12.46 -45.17
CA ASP A 105 7.70 11.97 -46.50
C ASP A 105 7.41 10.46 -46.65
N ALA A 106 7.02 10.01 -47.85
CA ALA A 106 6.72 8.60 -48.11
C ALA A 106 7.95 7.70 -47.93
N VAL A 107 9.13 8.15 -48.38
CA VAL A 107 10.40 7.44 -48.21
C VAL A 107 10.73 7.29 -46.73
N TRP A 108 10.51 8.35 -45.95
CA TRP A 108 10.76 8.29 -44.50
C TRP A 108 9.84 7.29 -43.82
N ARG A 109 8.54 7.28 -44.18
CA ARG A 109 7.59 6.26 -43.67
C ARG A 109 8.09 4.86 -43.97
N GLU A 110 8.52 4.59 -45.19
CA GLU A 110 9.02 3.27 -45.59
C GLU A 110 10.24 2.85 -44.77
N LYS A 111 11.18 3.77 -44.51
CA LYS A 111 12.41 3.50 -43.74
C LYS A 111 12.16 3.23 -42.26
N VAL A 112 11.19 3.91 -41.65
CA VAL A 112 10.84 3.71 -40.23
C VAL A 112 9.84 2.57 -40.01
N MET A 113 9.10 2.15 -41.04
CA MET A 113 8.15 1.03 -40.97
C MET A 113 8.80 -0.31 -41.38
N THR A 114 10.03 -0.52 -40.91
CA THR A 114 10.76 -1.78 -41.09
C THR A 114 10.64 -2.65 -39.83
N ASP A 115 10.77 -3.95 -39.98
CA ASP A 115 10.70 -4.91 -38.87
C ASP A 115 11.72 -4.57 -37.76
N THR A 116 12.94 -4.18 -38.15
CA THR A 116 14.01 -3.81 -37.20
C THR A 116 13.65 -2.58 -36.37
N VAL A 117 13.11 -1.54 -37.00
CA VAL A 117 12.74 -0.29 -36.30
C VAL A 117 11.53 -0.52 -35.39
N LEU A 118 10.53 -1.26 -35.86
CA LEU A 118 9.35 -1.61 -35.07
C LEU A 118 9.70 -2.50 -33.87
N ALA A 119 10.52 -3.52 -34.07
CA ALA A 119 10.97 -4.39 -32.99
C ALA A 119 11.75 -3.62 -31.91
N SER A 120 12.62 -2.69 -32.33
CA SER A 120 13.35 -1.81 -31.41
C SER A 120 12.41 -0.90 -30.62
N LEU A 121 11.41 -0.30 -31.29
CA LEU A 121 10.40 0.51 -30.61
C LEU A 121 9.61 -0.31 -29.57
N PHE A 122 9.12 -1.51 -29.94
CA PHE A 122 8.35 -2.35 -29.03
C PHE A 122 9.17 -2.81 -27.83
N LYS A 123 10.44 -3.14 -28.05
CA LYS A 123 11.38 -3.43 -26.97
C LYS A 123 11.48 -2.24 -26.01
N CYS A 124 11.71 -1.02 -26.52
CA CYS A 124 11.81 0.18 -25.70
C CYS A 124 10.50 0.48 -24.94
N ILE A 125 9.33 0.30 -25.58
CA ILE A 125 8.02 0.43 -24.90
C ILE A 125 7.91 -0.57 -23.75
N GLY A 126 8.26 -1.85 -23.98
CA GLY A 126 8.23 -2.89 -22.95
C GLY A 126 9.16 -2.58 -21.77
N GLU A 127 10.38 -2.11 -22.04
CA GLU A 127 11.33 -1.66 -21.01
C GLU A 127 10.76 -0.50 -20.18
N ARG A 128 10.17 0.52 -20.82
CA ARG A 128 9.55 1.66 -20.12
C ARG A 128 8.37 1.25 -19.25
N LEU A 129 7.55 0.30 -19.70
CA LEU A 129 6.46 -0.25 -18.89
C LEU A 129 7.01 -1.02 -17.69
N GLY A 130 8.01 -1.89 -17.88
CA GLY A 130 8.65 -2.64 -16.80
C GLY A 130 9.35 -1.73 -15.77
N GLU A 131 10.07 -0.70 -16.22
CA GLU A 131 10.66 0.31 -15.32
C GLU A 131 9.59 0.99 -14.45
N ARG A 132 8.41 1.24 -15.01
CA ARG A 132 7.30 1.88 -14.31
C ARG A 132 6.64 0.92 -13.31
N GLU A 133 6.48 -0.35 -13.67
CA GLU A 133 6.00 -1.39 -12.77
C GLU A 133 6.88 -1.48 -11.52
N VAL A 134 8.20 -1.58 -11.71
CA VAL A 134 9.17 -1.59 -10.59
C VAL A 134 9.06 -0.34 -9.71
N ARG A 135 8.87 0.85 -10.30
CA ARG A 135 8.67 2.09 -9.52
C ARG A 135 7.37 2.08 -8.72
N ILE A 136 6.30 1.50 -9.26
CA ILE A 136 5.03 1.36 -8.55
C ILE A 136 5.19 0.36 -7.41
N ASP A 137 5.84 -0.77 -7.63
CA ASP A 137 6.07 -1.77 -6.59
C ASP A 137 6.87 -1.18 -5.43
N GLY A 138 7.89 -0.38 -5.74
CA GLY A 138 8.64 0.40 -4.73
C GLY A 138 7.74 1.35 -3.94
N SER A 139 6.89 2.10 -4.63
CA SER A 139 5.92 3.02 -4.00
C SER A 139 4.91 2.28 -3.12
N LEU A 140 4.36 1.16 -3.60
CA LEU A 140 3.42 0.32 -2.85
C LEU A 140 4.06 -0.23 -1.58
N THR A 141 5.29 -0.75 -1.69
CA THR A 141 6.05 -1.25 -0.54
C THR A 141 6.27 -0.13 0.48
N ALA A 142 6.68 1.06 0.05
CA ALA A 142 6.89 2.19 0.95
C ALA A 142 5.61 2.62 1.66
N VAL A 143 4.49 2.70 0.94
CA VAL A 143 3.18 3.04 1.53
C VAL A 143 2.74 1.96 2.52
N GLN A 144 2.92 0.68 2.18
CA GLN A 144 2.60 -0.43 3.07
C GLN A 144 3.41 -0.36 4.37
N MET A 145 4.71 -0.07 4.29
CA MET A 145 5.56 0.10 5.47
C MET A 145 5.07 1.23 6.39
N VAL A 146 4.63 2.36 5.82
CA VAL A 146 4.09 3.48 6.60
C VAL A 146 2.78 3.07 7.30
N LEU A 147 1.89 2.39 6.58
CA LEU A 147 0.62 1.90 7.14
C LEU A 147 0.84 0.86 8.25
N GLU A 148 1.80 -0.05 8.08
CA GLU A 148 2.14 -1.05 9.08
C GLU A 148 2.87 -0.45 10.29
N ALA A 149 3.63 0.64 10.11
CA ALA A 149 4.30 1.34 11.21
C ALA A 149 3.32 1.89 12.25
N GLU A 150 2.14 2.38 11.85
CA GLU A 150 1.10 2.81 12.80
C GLU A 150 0.62 1.63 13.67
N SER A 151 0.43 0.47 13.05
CA SER A 151 0.01 -0.73 13.77
C SER A 151 1.12 -1.25 14.71
N ALA A 152 2.39 -1.14 14.30
CA ALA A 152 3.54 -1.46 15.16
C ALA A 152 3.69 -0.45 16.31
N SER A 153 3.36 0.83 16.10
CA SER A 153 3.36 1.84 17.16
C SER A 153 2.32 1.52 18.24
N ILE A 154 1.11 1.09 17.85
CA ILE A 154 0.07 0.66 18.79
C ILE A 154 0.54 -0.58 19.58
N ASP A 155 1.21 -1.54 18.93
CA ASP A 155 1.77 -2.72 19.60
C ASP A 155 2.86 -2.36 20.61
N ALA A 156 3.73 -1.40 20.25
CA ALA A 156 4.79 -0.89 21.13
C ALA A 156 4.22 -0.12 22.32
N GLU A 157 3.23 0.74 22.10
CA GLU A 157 2.52 1.48 23.17
C GLU A 157 1.80 0.51 24.13
N MET A 158 1.18 -0.54 23.59
CA MET A 158 0.52 -1.57 24.41
C MET A 158 1.54 -2.35 25.24
N THR A 159 2.66 -2.74 24.65
CA THR A 159 3.75 -3.41 25.36
C THR A 159 4.33 -2.52 26.47
N GLY A 160 4.54 -1.22 26.20
CA GLY A 160 4.95 -0.25 27.22
C GLY A 160 3.90 -0.01 28.30
N SER A 161 2.61 -0.09 27.96
CA SER A 161 1.51 0.01 28.92
C SER A 161 1.41 -1.21 29.85
N LEU A 162 1.89 -2.38 29.41
CA LEU A 162 1.98 -3.57 30.26
C LEU A 162 3.20 -3.57 31.19
N ALA A 163 4.26 -2.84 30.85
CA ALA A 163 5.45 -2.78 31.69
C ALA A 163 5.10 -2.32 33.12
N GLY A 164 5.26 -3.21 34.11
CA GLY A 164 4.89 -2.96 35.51
C GLY A 164 3.44 -3.27 35.90
N PHE A 165 2.62 -3.87 35.02
CA PHE A 165 1.26 -4.33 35.31
C PHE A 165 1.08 -5.80 34.90
N GLY A 166 0.75 -6.69 35.85
CA GLY A 166 0.52 -8.12 35.58
C GLY A 166 1.76 -8.97 35.29
N GLY A 167 2.95 -8.36 35.27
CA GLY A 167 4.25 -9.03 35.10
C GLY A 167 4.43 -9.75 33.76
N GLU A 168 5.46 -10.60 33.66
CA GLU A 168 5.80 -11.32 32.43
C GLU A 168 4.65 -12.18 31.87
N ALA A 169 3.70 -12.59 32.71
CA ALA A 169 2.56 -13.41 32.29
C ALA A 169 1.62 -12.66 31.34
N MET A 170 1.38 -11.38 31.58
CA MET A 170 0.51 -10.56 30.73
C MET A 170 1.22 -10.16 29.42
N GLU A 171 2.51 -9.82 29.51
CA GLU A 171 3.36 -9.55 28.34
C GLU A 171 3.44 -10.77 27.40
N ARG A 172 3.60 -11.97 27.96
CA ARG A 172 3.62 -13.22 27.18
C ARG A 172 2.27 -13.48 26.50
N LYS A 173 1.16 -13.22 27.18
CA LYS A 173 -0.19 -13.34 26.58
C LYS A 173 -0.42 -12.36 25.44
N TRP A 174 0.09 -11.14 25.57
CA TRP A 174 0.09 -10.16 24.47
C TRP A 174 0.92 -10.66 23.28
N ALA A 175 2.14 -11.14 23.51
CA ALA A 175 2.99 -11.69 22.43
C ALA A 175 2.35 -12.92 21.75
N ASP A 176 1.75 -13.82 22.51
CA ASP A 176 1.05 -15.00 21.99
C ASP A 176 -0.18 -14.61 21.14
N LEU A 177 -0.90 -13.57 21.53
CA LEU A 177 -2.01 -13.01 20.76
C LEU A 177 -1.52 -12.45 19.42
N LEU A 178 -0.45 -11.64 19.42
CA LEU A 178 0.13 -11.07 18.21
C LEU A 178 0.54 -12.16 17.22
N LYS A 179 1.22 -13.19 17.72
CA LYS A 179 1.65 -14.34 16.92
C LYS A 179 0.46 -15.13 16.36
N ALA A 180 -0.58 -15.35 17.17
CA ALA A 180 -1.78 -16.04 16.72
C ALA A 180 -2.54 -15.22 15.67
N MET A 181 -2.64 -13.89 15.80
CA MET A 181 -3.29 -13.04 14.79
C MET A 181 -2.65 -13.13 13.39
N LEU A 182 -1.35 -13.46 13.32
CA LEU A 182 -0.63 -13.68 12.07
C LEU A 182 -0.81 -15.09 11.50
N LEU A 183 -0.82 -16.11 12.36
CA LEU A 183 -0.80 -17.53 11.95
C LEU A 183 -2.19 -18.14 11.82
N ASP A 184 -3.10 -17.78 12.72
CA ASP A 184 -4.47 -18.25 12.80
C ASP A 184 -5.35 -17.13 13.39
N PRO A 185 -5.93 -16.26 12.53
CA PRO A 185 -6.76 -15.14 13.00
C PRO A 185 -7.94 -15.58 13.89
N ALA A 186 -8.43 -16.82 13.77
CA ALA A 186 -9.50 -17.33 14.62
C ALA A 186 -9.00 -17.65 16.05
N ASP A 187 -7.78 -18.21 16.18
CA ASP A 187 -7.10 -18.36 17.47
C ASP A 187 -6.74 -16.99 18.06
N GLY A 188 -6.20 -16.09 17.22
CA GLY A 188 -5.87 -14.71 17.60
C GLY A 188 -7.05 -13.98 18.24
N LEU A 189 -8.24 -14.08 17.65
CA LEU A 189 -9.46 -13.52 18.23
C LEU A 189 -9.79 -14.09 19.61
N THR A 190 -9.70 -15.41 19.76
CA THR A 190 -9.98 -16.08 21.03
C THR A 190 -9.03 -15.58 22.12
N ARG A 191 -7.76 -15.36 21.77
CA ARG A 191 -6.75 -14.79 22.66
C ARG A 191 -7.01 -13.31 23.00
N SER A 192 -7.50 -12.49 22.06
CA SER A 192 -7.93 -11.10 22.34
C SER A 192 -8.99 -11.03 23.43
N TYR A 193 -9.98 -11.92 23.36
CA TYR A 193 -11.04 -12.00 24.37
C TYR A 193 -10.50 -12.39 25.74
N ALA A 194 -9.71 -13.47 25.80
CA ALA A 194 -9.10 -13.94 27.05
C ALA A 194 -8.17 -12.88 27.67
N PHE A 195 -7.41 -12.18 26.84
CA PHE A 195 -6.52 -11.10 27.25
C PHE A 195 -7.28 -9.96 27.95
N LEU A 196 -8.36 -9.46 27.35
CA LEU A 196 -9.18 -8.40 27.97
C LEU A 196 -9.85 -8.87 29.27
N GLU A 197 -10.32 -10.11 29.33
CA GLU A 197 -10.94 -10.65 30.55
C GLU A 197 -9.98 -10.65 31.73
N GLU A 198 -8.74 -11.07 31.47
CA GLU A 198 -7.71 -11.19 32.48
C GLU A 198 -7.16 -9.84 32.91
N LEU A 199 -6.95 -8.92 31.96
CA LEU A 199 -6.58 -7.54 32.25
C LEU A 199 -7.62 -6.88 33.16
N CYS A 200 -8.91 -7.02 32.85
CA CYS A 200 -9.98 -6.53 33.71
C CYS A 200 -10.00 -7.21 35.09
N ALA A 201 -9.78 -8.52 35.14
CA ALA A 201 -9.73 -9.26 36.40
C ALA A 201 -8.62 -8.74 37.32
N LEU A 202 -7.44 -8.47 36.76
CA LEU A 202 -6.30 -7.94 37.50
C LEU A 202 -6.54 -6.51 38.01
N ILE A 203 -7.08 -5.64 37.15
CA ILE A 203 -7.47 -4.26 37.54
C ILE A 203 -8.43 -4.28 38.74
N LEU A 204 -9.44 -5.15 38.71
CA LEU A 204 -10.44 -5.25 39.78
C LEU A 204 -9.84 -5.86 41.05
N HIS A 205 -8.93 -6.83 40.90
CA HIS A 205 -8.20 -7.42 42.02
C HIS A 205 -7.35 -6.37 42.75
N GLU A 206 -6.55 -5.57 42.05
CA GLU A 206 -5.75 -4.49 42.64
C GLU A 206 -6.61 -3.41 43.29
N ARG A 207 -7.83 -3.19 42.79
CA ARG A 207 -8.82 -2.27 43.38
C ARG A 207 -9.63 -2.87 44.53
N GLY A 208 -9.41 -4.15 44.88
CA GLY A 208 -10.14 -4.83 45.96
C GLY A 208 -11.62 -5.10 45.67
N ILE A 209 -12.03 -5.10 44.40
CA ILE A 209 -13.44 -5.29 43.99
C ILE A 209 -13.70 -6.76 43.69
N LYS A 210 -14.62 -7.37 44.43
CA LYS A 210 -15.09 -8.74 44.16
C LYS A 210 -16.12 -8.72 43.03
N VAL A 211 -15.84 -9.46 41.96
CA VAL A 211 -16.79 -9.67 40.86
C VAL A 211 -17.73 -10.82 41.23
N GLY A 212 -19.03 -10.65 40.99
CA GLY A 212 -20.06 -11.67 41.24
C GLY A 212 -19.91 -12.93 40.37
N SER A 213 -20.78 -13.92 40.60
CA SER A 213 -20.71 -15.27 39.98
C SER A 213 -20.86 -15.29 38.45
N GLU A 214 -21.43 -14.26 37.84
CA GLU A 214 -21.50 -14.12 36.37
C GLU A 214 -20.19 -13.57 35.78
N LYS A 215 -19.39 -14.46 35.20
CA LYS A 215 -18.02 -14.21 34.72
C LYS A 215 -17.94 -13.91 33.22
N THR A 216 -18.81 -13.09 32.66
CA THR A 216 -18.64 -12.67 31.26
C THR A 216 -17.65 -11.50 31.17
N LEU A 217 -16.84 -11.42 30.11
CA LEU A 217 -16.07 -10.21 29.74
C LEU A 217 -16.93 -8.95 29.87
N THR A 218 -18.20 -9.08 29.48
CA THR A 218 -19.20 -8.03 29.55
C THR A 218 -19.36 -7.44 30.96
N THR A 219 -19.57 -8.31 31.94
CA THR A 219 -19.79 -7.96 33.34
C THR A 219 -18.50 -7.42 33.97
N ARG A 220 -17.34 -8.01 33.64
CA ARG A 220 -16.03 -7.57 34.14
C ARG A 220 -15.64 -6.19 33.62
N LEU A 221 -15.81 -5.95 32.32
CA LEU A 221 -15.53 -4.64 31.70
C LEU A 221 -16.38 -3.54 32.34
N ARG A 222 -17.67 -3.80 32.56
CA ARG A 222 -18.55 -2.83 33.24
C ARG A 222 -18.06 -2.53 34.65
N ALA A 223 -17.76 -3.55 35.44
CA ALA A 223 -17.21 -3.38 36.78
C ALA A 223 -15.88 -2.60 36.79
N CYS A 224 -15.00 -2.82 35.81
CA CYS A 224 -13.77 -2.05 35.65
C CYS A 224 -14.06 -0.57 35.39
N VAL A 225 -14.92 -0.27 34.42
CA VAL A 225 -15.27 1.12 34.08
C VAL A 225 -15.89 1.84 35.27
N ASP A 226 -16.85 1.20 35.96
CA ASP A 226 -17.48 1.75 37.16
C ASP A 226 -16.47 2.03 38.27
N ALA A 227 -15.52 1.10 38.47
CA ALA A 227 -14.46 1.24 39.46
C ALA A 227 -13.47 2.37 39.14
N LEU A 228 -13.16 2.56 37.86
CA LEU A 228 -12.22 3.55 37.36
C LEU A 228 -12.85 4.95 37.31
N GLY A 229 -14.14 5.03 36.96
CA GLY A 229 -14.88 6.27 36.76
C GLY A 229 -15.51 6.89 38.01
N ARG A 230 -15.30 6.38 39.24
CA ARG A 230 -16.06 6.81 40.44
C ARG A 230 -16.24 8.34 40.63
N ASP A 231 -15.28 9.18 40.23
CA ASP A 231 -15.32 10.64 40.42
C ASP A 231 -15.85 11.43 39.20
N GLU A 232 -16.24 10.74 38.12
CA GLU A 232 -16.74 11.36 36.89
C GLU A 232 -18.26 11.59 36.93
N THR A 233 -18.74 12.58 36.15
CA THR A 233 -20.17 12.85 35.99
C THR A 233 -20.90 11.65 35.38
N ALA A 234 -22.21 11.58 35.57
CA ALA A 234 -23.03 10.51 35.02
C ALA A 234 -22.93 10.46 33.48
N GLU A 235 -22.92 11.61 32.80
CA GLU A 235 -22.79 11.66 31.34
C GLU A 235 -21.42 11.16 30.84
N ALA A 236 -20.33 11.45 31.55
CA ALA A 236 -18.99 10.98 31.19
C ALA A 236 -18.85 9.46 31.33
N LYS A 237 -19.41 8.89 32.41
CA LYS A 237 -19.46 7.43 32.62
C LYS A 237 -20.25 6.73 31.50
N GLU A 238 -21.37 7.31 31.10
CA GLU A 238 -22.21 6.77 30.03
C GLU A 238 -21.50 6.81 28.66
N ALA A 239 -20.81 7.90 28.35
CA ALA A 239 -20.01 8.02 27.13
C ALA A 239 -18.86 7.01 27.07
N VAL A 240 -18.12 6.82 28.17
CA VAL A 240 -17.07 5.79 28.27
C VAL A 240 -17.68 4.39 28.12
N MET A 241 -18.80 4.12 28.76
CA MET A 241 -19.52 2.85 28.62
C MET A 241 -20.02 2.60 27.18
N GLN A 242 -20.36 3.65 26.44
CA GLN A 242 -20.73 3.55 25.03
C GLN A 242 -19.53 3.16 24.15
N VAL A 243 -18.35 3.75 24.38
CA VAL A 243 -17.10 3.36 23.71
C VAL A 243 -16.76 1.89 24.00
N MET A 244 -16.90 1.46 25.25
CA MET A 244 -16.64 0.06 25.64
C MET A 244 -17.69 -0.92 25.09
N HIS A 245 -18.94 -0.49 24.93
CA HIS A 245 -19.95 -1.25 24.17
C HIS A 245 -19.59 -1.33 22.69
N GLY A 246 -19.00 -0.29 22.10
CA GLY A 246 -18.46 -0.31 20.76
C GLY A 246 -17.39 -1.40 20.59
N ILE A 247 -16.39 -1.42 21.47
CA ILE A 247 -15.32 -2.46 21.48
C ILE A 247 -15.91 -3.87 21.61
N ARG A 248 -16.93 -4.03 22.47
CA ARG A 248 -17.63 -5.31 22.63
C ARG A 248 -18.47 -5.70 21.42
N THR A 249 -19.10 -4.74 20.77
CA THR A 249 -19.89 -4.96 19.56
C THR A 249 -18.99 -5.35 18.39
N ILE A 250 -17.82 -4.72 18.29
CA ILE A 250 -16.74 -5.11 17.39
C ILE A 250 -16.35 -6.56 17.68
N GLY A 251 -16.01 -6.90 18.93
CA GLY A 251 -15.72 -8.28 19.33
C GLY A 251 -16.81 -9.28 18.95
N ASN A 252 -18.09 -8.95 19.24
CA ASN A 252 -19.23 -9.81 18.91
C ASN A 252 -19.42 -9.98 17.40
N GLY A 253 -19.20 -8.91 16.62
CA GLY A 253 -19.16 -8.98 15.16
C GLY A 253 -18.06 -9.93 14.67
N VAL A 254 -16.93 -9.99 15.38
CA VAL A 254 -15.85 -10.90 15.02
C VAL A 254 -16.09 -12.32 15.49
N GLY A 255 -16.75 -12.55 16.63
CA GLY A 255 -17.25 -13.88 17.00
C GLY A 255 -18.21 -14.45 15.96
N GLN A 256 -19.03 -13.60 15.33
CA GLN A 256 -19.89 -13.99 14.21
C GLN A 256 -19.09 -14.28 12.94
N LEU A 257 -18.07 -13.46 12.62
CA LEU A 257 -17.14 -13.73 11.52
C LEU A 257 -16.42 -15.07 11.73
N ARG A 258 -15.89 -15.34 12.94
CA ARG A 258 -15.27 -16.61 13.33
C ARG A 258 -16.22 -17.78 13.13
N ASN A 259 -17.48 -17.66 13.56
CA ASN A 259 -18.45 -18.74 13.39
C ASN A 259 -18.73 -19.00 11.90
N ARG A 260 -18.75 -17.97 11.05
CA ARG A 260 -18.88 -18.12 9.59
C ARG A 260 -17.64 -18.71 8.93
N PHE A 261 -16.44 -18.26 9.30
CA PHE A 261 -15.19 -18.81 8.76
C PHE A 261 -14.88 -20.22 9.27
N SER A 262 -15.23 -20.55 10.52
CA SER A 262 -15.10 -21.89 11.10
C SER A 262 -16.06 -22.90 10.48
N THR A 263 -17.32 -22.50 10.21
CA THR A 263 -18.29 -23.35 9.51
C THR A 263 -17.99 -23.50 8.02
N ALA A 264 -17.41 -22.48 7.37
CA ALA A 264 -16.93 -22.55 5.99
C ALA A 264 -15.66 -23.41 5.83
N HIS A 265 -14.73 -23.36 6.78
CA HIS A 265 -13.52 -24.19 6.77
C HIS A 265 -13.77 -25.67 7.07
N ALA A 266 -14.88 -26.01 7.75
CA ALA A 266 -15.27 -27.40 7.96
C ALA A 266 -15.93 -28.05 6.72
N ALA A 267 -16.29 -27.27 5.68
CA ALA A 267 -17.10 -27.76 4.57
C ALA A 267 -16.39 -27.82 3.19
N THR A 268 -15.28 -27.10 2.95
CA THR A 268 -14.65 -27.10 1.62
C THR A 268 -13.12 -26.95 1.65
N PRO A 269 -12.34 -27.85 1.02
CA PRO A 269 -10.92 -27.65 0.78
C PRO A 269 -10.73 -26.43 -0.16
N GLY A 270 -9.99 -25.41 0.29
CA GLY A 270 -9.71 -24.19 -0.49
C GLY A 270 -10.43 -22.91 -0.04
N SER A 271 -11.14 -22.91 1.09
CA SER A 271 -11.64 -21.66 1.70
C SER A 271 -10.47 -20.73 2.02
N ALA A 272 -10.46 -19.53 1.42
CA ALA A 272 -9.41 -18.54 1.61
C ALA A 272 -9.30 -18.13 3.10
N ALA A 273 -8.06 -17.96 3.57
CA ALA A 273 -7.79 -17.44 4.90
C ALA A 273 -8.52 -16.10 5.13
N PRO A 274 -8.88 -15.76 6.38
CA PRO A 274 -9.41 -14.44 6.70
C PRO A 274 -8.47 -13.35 6.18
N ASP A 275 -9.03 -12.31 5.56
CA ASP A 275 -8.26 -11.14 5.12
C ASP A 275 -7.47 -10.56 6.31
N ALA A 276 -6.16 -10.38 6.13
CA ALA A 276 -5.24 -9.87 7.14
C ALA A 276 -5.69 -8.52 7.72
N ALA A 277 -6.46 -7.75 6.95
CA ALA A 277 -7.08 -6.51 7.41
C ALA A 277 -7.98 -6.70 8.65
N TYR A 278 -8.72 -7.81 8.74
CA TYR A 278 -9.57 -8.09 9.90
C TYR A 278 -8.76 -8.42 11.16
N ALA A 279 -7.62 -9.12 11.00
CA ALA A 279 -6.72 -9.43 12.11
C ALA A 279 -6.09 -8.14 12.68
N VAL A 280 -5.64 -7.24 11.80
CA VAL A 280 -5.09 -5.93 12.18
C VAL A 280 -6.12 -5.07 12.90
N LEU A 281 -7.36 -4.98 12.38
CA LEU A 281 -8.44 -4.23 13.04
C LEU A 281 -8.68 -4.73 14.47
N MET A 282 -8.70 -6.04 14.67
CA MET A 282 -8.97 -6.64 15.97
C MET A 282 -7.84 -6.48 16.97
N LYS A 283 -6.61 -6.65 16.50
CA LYS A 283 -5.42 -6.38 17.28
C LYS A 283 -5.44 -4.92 17.78
N ASN A 284 -5.63 -3.96 16.87
CA ASN A 284 -5.62 -2.54 17.21
C ASN A 284 -6.78 -2.17 18.17
N ALA A 285 -7.99 -2.72 17.97
CA ALA A 285 -9.11 -2.48 18.86
C ALA A 285 -8.87 -3.04 20.28
N THR A 286 -8.23 -4.22 20.37
CA THR A 286 -7.86 -4.84 21.65
C THR A 286 -6.82 -4.00 22.38
N ALA A 287 -5.77 -3.58 21.67
CA ALA A 287 -4.71 -2.72 22.20
C ALA A 287 -5.28 -1.39 22.71
N ALA A 288 -6.09 -0.68 21.90
CA ALA A 288 -6.67 0.59 22.28
C ALA A 288 -7.53 0.49 23.56
N ALA A 289 -8.35 -0.55 23.67
CA ALA A 289 -9.16 -0.81 24.86
C ALA A 289 -8.31 -1.04 26.11
N ALA A 290 -7.25 -1.85 25.97
CA ALA A 290 -6.37 -2.20 27.08
C ALA A 290 -5.50 -1.01 27.53
N ILE A 291 -4.90 -0.27 26.58
CA ILE A 291 -4.15 0.97 26.85
C ILE A 291 -5.03 1.96 27.61
N PHE A 292 -6.26 2.19 27.17
CA PHE A 292 -7.20 3.09 27.85
C PHE A 292 -7.45 2.67 29.30
N LEU A 293 -7.75 1.39 29.55
CA LEU A 293 -8.02 0.87 30.89
C LEU A 293 -6.79 0.98 31.81
N LEU A 294 -5.61 0.67 31.29
CA LEU A 294 -4.34 0.75 32.03
C LEU A 294 -3.98 2.19 32.37
N ASN A 295 -4.07 3.11 31.40
CA ASN A 295 -3.82 4.54 31.62
C ASN A 295 -4.77 5.10 32.68
N ARG A 296 -6.07 4.75 32.61
CA ARG A 296 -7.05 5.17 33.61
C ARG A 296 -6.77 4.57 34.99
N HIS A 297 -6.29 3.33 35.04
CA HIS A 297 -5.90 2.67 36.29
C HIS A 297 -4.69 3.37 36.92
N ARG A 298 -3.64 3.66 36.14
CA ARG A 298 -2.42 4.33 36.60
C ARG A 298 -2.63 5.78 37.02
N ALA A 299 -3.42 6.54 36.26
CA ALA A 299 -3.77 7.92 36.59
C ALA A 299 -4.54 8.03 37.91
N ARG A 300 -5.05 6.92 38.43
CA ARG A 300 -5.84 6.89 39.66
C ARG A 300 -5.50 5.64 40.49
N PRO A 301 -4.36 5.63 41.20
CA PRO A 301 -3.93 4.47 41.97
C PRO A 301 -5.00 4.05 43.00
N PRO A 302 -5.12 2.74 43.28
CA PRO A 302 -6.05 2.24 44.29
C PRO A 302 -5.74 2.87 45.65
N THR A 303 -6.78 3.16 46.45
CA THR A 303 -6.63 3.58 47.84
C THR A 303 -5.91 2.45 48.60
N PRO A 304 -4.87 2.71 49.41
CA PRO A 304 -4.13 1.67 50.10
C PRO A 304 -5.09 0.77 50.90
N ARG A 305 -4.91 -0.56 50.82
CA ARG A 305 -5.68 -1.50 51.64
C ARG A 305 -5.41 -1.20 53.11
N GLU A 306 -6.46 -1.08 53.92
CA GLU A 306 -6.38 -1.00 55.39
C GLU A 306 -5.59 -2.16 56.04
N ALA A 307 -5.31 -3.24 55.31
CA ALA A 307 -4.46 -4.34 55.76
C ALA A 307 -2.95 -4.03 55.77
N ASP A 308 -2.49 -2.99 55.06
CA ASP A 308 -1.09 -2.53 55.07
C ASP A 308 -0.85 -1.37 56.06
N ALA A 309 -1.89 -0.88 56.73
CA ALA A 309 -1.75 0.06 57.84
C ALA A 309 -1.44 -0.72 59.12
N ALA A 310 -0.15 -0.98 59.38
CA ALA A 310 0.29 -1.54 60.65
C ALA A 310 -0.20 -0.67 61.83
N PRO A 311 -0.59 -1.26 62.97
CA PRO A 311 -0.99 -0.48 64.13
C PRO A 311 0.25 0.19 64.72
N VAL A 312 0.26 1.52 64.71
CA VAL A 312 1.21 2.30 65.52
C VAL A 312 0.84 2.04 66.97
N THR A 313 1.59 1.15 67.62
CA THR A 313 1.54 0.98 69.08
C THR A 313 2.12 2.23 69.71
N ASP A 314 1.24 3.02 70.32
CA ASP A 314 1.55 4.09 71.24
C ASP A 314 2.05 3.45 72.56
N ASP A 315 3.36 3.46 72.78
CA ASP A 315 3.96 3.21 74.09
C ASP A 315 4.96 4.33 74.40
N GLN A 316 4.46 5.38 75.03
CA GLN A 316 5.28 6.32 75.79
C GLN A 316 4.77 6.37 77.24
N SER A 317 5.26 5.45 78.06
CA SER A 317 5.31 5.66 79.51
C SER A 317 6.40 6.67 79.88
N PRO A 318 6.16 7.65 80.79
CA PRO A 318 7.11 8.70 81.11
C PRO A 318 8.11 8.24 82.19
N VAL A 319 9.41 8.53 82.00
CA VAL A 319 10.46 8.34 83.01
C VAL A 319 10.65 9.66 83.77
N PRO A 320 10.72 9.66 85.12
CA PRO A 320 10.79 10.87 85.93
C PRO A 320 12.23 11.41 86.06
N ALA A 321 12.28 12.68 86.46
CA ALA A 321 13.47 13.52 86.60
C ALA A 321 14.52 13.01 87.60
N SER A 322 15.80 13.21 87.25
CA SER A 322 16.89 13.63 88.13
C SER A 322 18.03 14.18 87.28
#